data_AF-A0ABD3NF98-F1
#
_entry.id   AF-A0ABD3NF98-F1
#
_cell.length_a   1.000
_cell.length_b   1.000
_cell.length_c   1.000
_cell.angle_alpha   90.00
_cell.angle_beta   90.00
_cell.angle_gamma   90.00
#
_symmetry.space_group_name_H-M   'P 1'
#
loop_
_entity.id
_entity.type
_entity.pdbx_description
1 polymer ?
#
loop_
_entity_poly.entity_id
_entity_poly.type
_entity_poly.pdbx_seq_one_letter_code
_entity_poly.pdbx_strand_id
1 'polypeptide(L)'
;MLPSLTNIMAGWSQSNTTATVNSDIRRNEFQVDPTDIQVRKHIAFVVQDDSLSLTATPREAIRVSAKLCLPRITTDKEIEDLTSMMLAELGLDDCVDTMIGGVVFLLFKSD
;
A
#
# COMPACT_ATOMS: atom_id res chain seq x y z
N MET A 1 -18.65 -5.44 9.41
CA MET A 1 -17.55 -4.63 9.99
C MET A 1 -17.78 -3.20 9.56
N LEU A 2 -17.99 -2.27 10.49
CA LEU A 2 -18.13 -0.85 10.12
C LEU A 2 -16.79 -0.35 9.56
N PRO A 3 -16.78 0.47 8.49
CA PRO A 3 -15.54 1.06 8.00
C PRO A 3 -14.93 1.96 9.09
N SER A 4 -13.64 1.79 9.36
CA SER A 4 -12.90 2.67 10.27
C SER A 4 -12.79 4.08 9.67
N LEU A 5 -12.48 5.08 10.51
CA LEU A 5 -12.26 6.45 10.04
C LEU A 5 -11.20 6.52 8.91
N THR A 6 -10.10 5.76 9.04
CA THR A 6 -9.04 5.72 8.04
C THR A 6 -9.52 5.18 6.70
N ASN A 7 -10.41 4.17 6.72
CA ASN A 7 -11.03 3.64 5.51
C ASN A 7 -11.86 4.72 4.80
N ILE A 8 -12.64 5.50 5.56
CA ILE A 8 -13.44 6.60 5.00
C ILE A 8 -12.54 7.71 4.41
N MET A 9 -11.48 8.10 5.11
CA MET A 9 -10.55 9.14 4.64
C MET A 9 -9.76 8.71 3.39
N ALA A 10 -9.44 7.41 3.26
CA ALA A 10 -8.81 6.86 2.07
C ALA A 10 -9.81 6.60 0.91
N GLY A 11 -11.11 6.89 1.12
CA GLY A 11 -12.19 6.58 0.17
C GLY A 11 -12.55 5.10 0.11
N TRP A 12 -11.95 4.26 0.95
CA TRP A 12 -12.18 2.82 1.02
C TRP A 12 -13.38 2.44 1.89
N SER A 13 -14.54 3.04 1.63
CA SER A 13 -15.81 2.69 2.29
C SER A 13 -16.61 1.71 1.45
N GLN A 14 -16.72 0.44 1.90
CA GLN A 14 -17.57 -0.55 1.24
C GLN A 14 -19.04 -0.30 1.61
N SER A 15 -19.82 0.15 0.64
CA SER A 15 -21.22 0.59 0.77
C SER A 15 -22.22 -0.57 0.96
N ASN A 16 -21.96 -1.52 1.86
CA ASN A 16 -22.87 -2.64 2.13
C ASN A 16 -23.84 -2.39 3.31
N THR A 17 -23.92 -1.17 3.82
CA THR A 17 -24.91 -0.81 4.85
C THR A 17 -25.41 0.62 4.60
N THR A 18 -26.70 0.84 4.84
CA THR A 18 -27.49 2.07 4.73
C THR A 18 -26.99 3.21 5.63
N ALA A 19 -25.69 3.48 5.66
CA ALA A 19 -25.08 4.57 6.40
C ALA A 19 -24.66 5.66 5.40
N THR A 20 -25.40 6.76 5.39
CA THR A 20 -25.01 7.96 4.65
C THR A 20 -23.88 8.65 5.41
N VAL A 21 -22.68 8.66 4.82
CA VAL A 21 -21.52 9.36 5.38
C VAL A 21 -21.54 10.80 4.87
N ASN A 22 -21.95 11.74 5.73
CA ASN A 22 -21.74 13.16 5.50
C ASN A 22 -20.30 13.50 5.87
N SER A 23 -19.54 14.10 4.96
CA SER A 23 -18.12 14.42 5.18
C SER A 23 -17.74 15.78 4.61
N ASP A 24 -16.94 16.54 5.36
CA ASP A 24 -16.18 17.72 4.90
C ASP A 24 -14.70 17.38 5.03
N ILE A 25 -14.10 16.90 3.94
CA ILE A 25 -12.69 16.52 3.90
C ILE A 25 -11.96 17.58 3.07
N ARG A 26 -10.89 18.13 3.64
CA ARG A 26 -10.11 19.19 3.00
C ARG A 26 -8.63 18.82 2.94
N ARG A 27 -8.00 19.06 1.78
CA ARG A 27 -6.56 18.97 1.58
C ARG A 27 -6.03 20.37 1.29
N ASN A 28 -5.17 20.91 2.16
CA ASN A 28 -4.64 22.27 2.06
C ASN A 28 -5.77 23.30 1.82
N GLU A 29 -6.82 23.25 2.64
CA GLU A 29 -8.00 24.14 2.59
C GLU A 29 -9.00 23.89 1.45
N PHE A 30 -8.63 23.13 0.41
CA PHE A 30 -9.53 22.75 -0.67
C PHE A 30 -10.38 21.55 -0.28
N GLN A 31 -11.70 21.64 -0.47
CA GLN A 31 -12.60 20.50 -0.30
C GLN A 31 -12.29 19.42 -1.34
N VAL A 32 -12.18 18.19 -0.88
CA VAL A 32 -11.86 17.02 -1.70
C VAL A 32 -12.82 15.89 -1.40
N ASP A 33 -13.21 15.15 -2.45
CA ASP A 33 -13.91 13.88 -2.30
C ASP A 33 -12.89 12.75 -2.34
N PRO A 34 -12.66 12.00 -1.23
CA PRO A 34 -11.73 10.88 -1.23
C PRO A 34 -12.20 9.71 -2.12
N THR A 35 -13.46 9.73 -2.57
CA THR A 35 -13.98 8.74 -3.53
C THR A 35 -13.44 8.98 -4.94
N ASP A 36 -13.03 10.21 -5.27
CA ASP A 36 -12.46 10.56 -6.56
C ASP A 36 -11.08 9.92 -6.77
N ILE A 37 -10.92 9.24 -7.91
CA ILE A 37 -9.68 8.60 -8.31
C ILE A 37 -8.51 9.60 -8.44
N GLN A 38 -8.76 10.85 -8.85
CA GLN A 38 -7.70 11.85 -8.97
C GLN A 38 -7.19 12.27 -7.58
N VAL A 39 -8.06 12.32 -6.59
CA VAL A 39 -7.69 12.58 -5.19
C VAL A 39 -6.90 11.39 -4.65
N ARG A 40 -7.38 10.15 -4.86
CA ARG A 40 -6.72 8.93 -4.37
C ARG A 40 -5.31 8.71 -4.92
N LYS A 41 -5.03 9.12 -6.16
CA LYS A 41 -3.68 9.04 -6.74
C LYS A 41 -2.63 9.83 -5.95
N HIS A 42 -3.06 10.77 -5.11
CA HIS A 42 -2.17 11.59 -4.28
C HIS A 42 -2.18 11.16 -2.80
N ILE A 43 -2.80 10.03 -2.48
CA ILE A 43 -2.92 9.51 -1.12
C ILE A 43 -2.29 8.11 -1.10
N ALA A 44 -1.40 7.87 -0.13
CA ALA A 44 -0.92 6.53 0.19
C ALA A 44 -1.67 6.01 1.41
N PHE A 45 -2.16 4.77 1.35
CA PHE A 45 -2.91 4.13 2.42
C PHE A 45 -2.43 2.69 2.60
N VAL A 46 -2.11 2.33 3.83
CA VAL A 46 -1.61 0.99 4.20
C VAL A 46 -2.70 0.32 5.03
N VAL A 47 -3.09 -0.87 4.59
CA VAL A 47 -4.10 -1.71 5.25
C VAL A 47 -3.45 -2.53 6.36
N GLN A 48 -4.25 -3.01 7.32
CA GLN A 48 -3.73 -3.87 8.39
C GLN A 48 -3.56 -5.34 7.95
N ASP A 49 -4.21 -5.76 6.87
CA ASP A 49 -4.14 -7.12 6.36
C ASP A 49 -3.14 -7.19 5.21
N ASP A 50 -2.00 -7.83 5.44
CA ASP A 50 -0.91 -7.93 4.47
C ASP A 50 -1.12 -9.15 3.56
N SER A 51 -1.91 -8.99 2.50
CA SER A 51 -1.98 -10.00 1.43
C SER A 51 -0.83 -9.80 0.44
N LEU A 52 0.40 -10.15 0.84
CA LEU A 52 1.55 -10.15 -0.06
C LEU A 52 1.59 -11.42 -0.91
N SER A 53 2.06 -11.30 -2.16
CA SER A 53 2.27 -12.47 -3.01
C SER A 53 3.37 -13.35 -2.41
N LEU A 54 3.01 -14.59 -2.04
CA LEU A 54 3.86 -15.54 -1.31
C LEU A 54 5.10 -16.06 -2.07
N THR A 55 5.37 -15.53 -3.27
CA THR A 55 6.39 -16.08 -4.19
C THR A 55 7.32 -15.02 -4.77
N ALA A 56 7.37 -13.82 -4.20
CA ALA A 56 8.24 -12.72 -4.66
C ALA A 56 9.26 -12.33 -3.59
N THR A 57 10.42 -11.79 -3.95
CA THR A 57 11.36 -11.17 -2.98
C THR A 57 10.98 -9.70 -2.69
N PRO A 58 11.46 -9.08 -1.60
CA PRO A 58 11.28 -7.63 -1.36
C PRO A 58 11.72 -6.78 -2.55
N ARG A 59 12.84 -7.12 -3.18
CA ARG A 59 13.33 -6.45 -4.40
C ARG A 59 12.31 -6.54 -5.53
N GLU A 60 11.78 -7.72 -5.80
CA GLU A 60 10.81 -7.94 -6.86
C GLU A 60 9.49 -7.22 -6.57
N ALA A 61 8.99 -7.32 -5.33
CA ALA A 61 7.73 -6.71 -4.91
C ALA A 61 7.78 -5.18 -5.03
N ILE A 62 8.87 -4.55 -4.56
CA ILE A 62 9.05 -3.09 -4.66
C ILE A 62 9.24 -2.68 -6.12
N ARG A 63 10.04 -3.40 -6.91
CA ARG A 63 10.25 -3.11 -8.33
C ARG A 63 8.97 -3.19 -9.14
N VAL A 64 8.15 -4.22 -8.92
CA VAL A 64 6.85 -4.39 -9.58
C VAL A 64 5.91 -3.27 -9.17
N SER A 65 5.87 -2.92 -7.88
CA SER A 65 5.06 -1.80 -7.37
C SER A 65 5.48 -0.47 -8.02
N ALA A 66 6.79 -0.20 -8.11
CA ALA A 66 7.33 0.98 -8.77
C ALA A 66 6.92 1.04 -10.25
N LYS A 67 6.98 -0.09 -10.99
CA LYS A 67 6.53 -0.17 -12.39
C LYS A 67 5.04 0.13 -12.57
N LEU A 68 4.20 -0.16 -11.58
CA LEU A 68 2.76 0.07 -11.63
C LEU A 68 2.38 1.50 -11.19
N CYS A 69 3.10 2.05 -10.21
CA CYS A 69 2.82 3.37 -9.66
C CYS A 69 3.45 4.51 -10.48
N LEU A 70 4.60 4.27 -11.12
CA LEU A 70 5.34 5.30 -11.84
C LEU A 70 4.85 5.47 -13.29
N PRO A 71 5.01 6.67 -13.87
CA PRO A 71 4.73 6.90 -15.28
C PRO A 71 5.55 6.00 -16.19
N ARG A 72 4.98 5.61 -17.35
CA ARG A 72 5.67 4.76 -18.36
C ARG A 72 6.95 5.36 -18.96
N ILE A 73 7.19 6.67 -18.75
CA ILE A 73 8.39 7.36 -19.21
C ILE A 73 9.61 7.06 -18.33
N THR A 74 9.40 6.53 -17.12
CA THR A 74 10.48 6.20 -16.20
C THR A 74 11.26 5.00 -16.74
N THR A 75 12.58 5.15 -16.81
CA THR A 75 13.48 4.14 -17.33
C THR A 75 13.66 2.98 -16.35
N ASP A 76 13.97 1.78 -16.85
CA ASP A 76 14.27 0.63 -15.98
C ASP A 76 15.43 0.91 -15.01
N LYS A 77 16.38 1.77 -15.40
CA LYS A 77 17.48 2.19 -14.52
C LYS A 77 16.99 3.03 -13.35
N GLU A 78 16.17 4.06 -13.62
CA GLU A 78 15.60 4.90 -12.56
C GLU A 78 14.72 4.07 -11.61
N ILE A 79 13.99 3.08 -12.14
CA ILE A 79 13.20 2.16 -11.32
C ILE A 79 14.09 1.32 -10.41
N GLU A 80 15.22 0.82 -10.91
CA GLU A 80 16.16 0.04 -10.11
C GLU A 80 16.83 0.90 -9.03
N ASP A 81 17.24 2.13 -9.39
CA ASP A 81 17.83 3.09 -8.44
C ASP A 81 16.83 3.45 -7.32
N LEU A 82 15.56 3.71 -7.66
CA LEU A 82 14.48 3.95 -6.69
C LEU A 82 14.19 2.72 -5.83
N THR A 83 14.22 1.53 -6.42
CA THR A 83 14.00 0.26 -5.70
C THR A 83 15.09 0.04 -4.65
N SER A 84 16.36 0.25 -5.03
CA SER A 84 17.51 0.15 -4.13
C SER A 84 17.42 1.17 -2.99
N MET A 85 17.06 2.41 -3.31
CA MET A 85 16.86 3.47 -2.31
C MET A 85 15.74 3.11 -1.33
N MET A 86 14.59 2.62 -1.82
CA MET A 86 13.48 2.20 -0.96
C MET A 86 13.84 1.01 -0.06
N LEU A 87 14.58 0.02 -0.59
CA LEU A 87 15.04 -1.12 0.21
C LEU A 87 15.91 -0.67 1.39
N ALA A 88 16.83 0.27 1.14
CA ALA A 88 17.68 0.84 2.17
C ALA A 88 16.89 1.70 3.18
N GLU A 89 15.96 2.53 2.71
CA GLU A 89 15.10 3.36 3.59
C GLU A 89 14.18 2.52 4.50
N LEU A 90 13.73 1.37 4.00
CA LEU A 90 12.92 0.42 4.76
C LEU A 90 13.77 -0.54 5.63
N GLY A 91 15.10 -0.50 5.52
CA GLY A 91 16.01 -1.38 6.26
C GLY A 91 15.90 -2.85 5.86
N LEU A 92 15.57 -3.13 4.59
CA LEU A 92 15.35 -4.48 4.07
C LEU A 92 16.60 -5.09 3.41
N ASP A 93 17.78 -4.50 3.63
CA ASP A 93 19.04 -4.93 3.04
C ASP A 93 19.35 -6.41 3.33
N ASP A 94 19.09 -6.88 4.55
CA ASP A 94 19.37 -8.26 4.97
C ASP A 94 18.43 -9.29 4.33
N CYS A 95 17.24 -8.89 3.90
CA CYS A 95 16.22 -9.78 3.35
C CYS A 95 15.87 -9.50 1.88
N VAL A 96 16.65 -8.67 1.19
CA VAL A 96 16.36 -8.17 -0.16
C VAL A 96 16.02 -9.27 -1.19
N ASP A 97 16.72 -10.40 -1.11
CA ASP A 97 16.55 -11.56 -2.01
C ASP A 97 15.97 -12.79 -1.29
N THR A 98 15.38 -12.57 -0.10
CA THR A 98 14.64 -13.62 0.63
C THR A 98 13.21 -13.67 0.12
N MET A 99 12.67 -14.86 -0.13
CA MET A 99 11.27 -15.01 -0.56
C MET A 99 10.31 -14.47 0.50
N ILE A 100 9.42 -13.55 0.10
CA ILE A 100 8.28 -13.10 0.90
C ILE A 100 7.30 -14.27 0.97
N GLY A 101 7.45 -15.10 1.98
CA GLY A 101 6.63 -16.29 2.12
C GLY A 101 7.26 -17.30 3.06
N GLY A 102 6.55 -17.58 4.15
CA GLY A 102 6.81 -18.70 5.03
C GLY A 102 5.48 -19.30 5.46
N VAL A 103 5.34 -20.62 5.33
CA VAL A 103 4.39 -21.33 6.18
C VAL A 103 4.86 -21.15 7.63
N VAL A 104 3.94 -20.78 8.53
CA VAL A 104 4.08 -20.72 10.00
C VAL A 104 4.31 -19.32 10.61
N PHE A 105 3.20 -18.60 10.81
CA PHE A 105 2.90 -17.97 12.11
C PHE A 105 1.75 -18.69 12.83
N LEU A 106 1.56 -19.99 12.55
CA LEU A 106 0.47 -20.81 13.08
C LEU A 106 0.91 -22.02 13.92
N LEU A 107 2.18 -22.14 14.32
CA LEU A 107 2.63 -23.24 15.17
C LEU A 107 3.72 -22.85 16.18
N PHE A 108 3.57 -21.76 16.95
CA PHE A 108 4.24 -21.64 18.26
C PHE A 108 3.40 -20.78 19.22
N LYS A 109 2.26 -21.32 19.65
CA LYS A 109 1.76 -21.12 21.01
C LYS A 109 1.40 -22.48 21.59
N SER A 110 2.44 -23.17 22.04
CA SER A 110 2.34 -24.19 23.09
C SER A 110 3.51 -23.91 24.00
N ASP A 111 3.29 -22.95 24.90
CA ASP A 111 3.56 -23.02 26.33
C ASP A 111 2.77 -21.89 27.02
#